data_AF-A0A940ZT70-F1
#
_entry.id   AF-A0A940ZT70-F1
#
_cell.length_a   1.000
_cell.length_b   1.000
_cell.length_c   1.000
_cell.angle_alpha   90.00
_cell.angle_beta   90.00
_cell.angle_gamma   90.00
#
_symmetry.space_group_name_H-M   'P 1'
#
loop_
_entity.id
_entity.type
_entity.pdbx_description
1 polymer ?
#
loop_
_entity_poly.entity_id
_entity_poly.type
_entity_poly.pdbx_seq_one_letter_code
_entity_poly.pdbx_strand_id
1 'polypeptide(L)'
;MKKCIQCGAIMENENETCLECGTKLGPALTEEEVQHLKKAFLERATKVEEKADFFYVSKQDKIVSVLLLCGVVMHMLLLYTIKQVETENYRLLVYIIMIWMTVEAFNVVNPKITWKIYQMRFSLKPTEPKELHAAEIALHLRRGIAFVTLFAGGSFLIFRVLHLFI
;
A
#
# COMPACT_ATOMS: atom_id res chain seq x y z
N MET A 1 13.32 27.87 21.97
CA MET A 1 14.21 26.73 21.66
C MET A 1 15.48 27.29 21.03
N LYS A 2 16.61 26.61 21.16
CA LYS A 2 17.88 26.96 20.51
C LYS A 2 18.29 25.85 19.55
N LYS A 3 18.89 26.20 18.42
CA LYS A 3 19.47 25.24 17.47
C LYS A 3 20.99 25.31 17.54
N CYS A 4 21.65 24.16 17.65
CA CYS A 4 23.10 24.09 17.56
C CYS A 4 23.54 24.32 16.10
N ILE A 5 24.49 25.24 15.91
CA ILE A 5 25.02 25.57 14.58
C ILE A 5 25.92 24.44 14.05
N GLN A 6 26.60 23.71 14.96
CA GLN A 6 27.58 22.69 14.60
C GLN A 6 26.94 21.34 14.26
N CYS A 7 25.99 20.86 15.06
CA CYS A 7 25.34 19.55 14.82
C CYS A 7 23.86 19.63 14.43
N GLY A 8 23.23 20.81 14.47
CA GLY A 8 21.83 20.98 14.11
C GLY A 8 20.81 20.53 15.16
N ALA A 9 21.25 20.03 16.32
CA ALA A 9 20.36 19.61 17.41
C ALA A 9 19.52 20.77 17.94
N ILE A 10 18.26 20.50 18.31
CA ILE A 10 17.31 21.49 18.84
C ILE A 10 17.11 21.21 20.32
N MET A 11 17.31 22.22 21.15
CA MET A 11 17.22 22.09 22.60
C MET A 11 16.41 23.22 23.24
N GLU A 12 16.04 23.01 24.50
CA GLU A 12 15.34 24.01 25.31
C GLU A 12 16.22 25.25 25.53
N ASN A 13 15.56 26.39 25.77
CA ASN A 13 16.25 27.68 25.91
C ASN A 13 17.16 27.73 27.14
N GLU A 14 16.88 26.89 28.14
CA GLU A 14 17.63 26.79 29.40
C GLU A 14 19.04 26.25 29.18
N ASN A 15 19.27 25.49 28.10
CA ASN A 15 20.59 24.95 27.80
C ASN A 15 21.50 26.04 27.20
N GLU A 16 22.71 26.14 27.74
CA GLU A 16 23.79 27.01 27.21
C GLU A 16 24.74 26.29 26.26
N THR A 17 24.87 24.97 26.41
CA THR A 17 25.72 24.10 25.60
C THR A 17 24.90 22.99 24.97
N CYS A 18 25.35 22.51 23.81
CA CYS A 18 24.73 21.40 23.10
C CYS A 18 25.04 20.07 23.81
N LEU A 19 24.01 19.30 24.18
CA LEU A 19 24.19 18.00 24.84
C LEU A 19 24.81 16.95 23.91
N GLU A 20 24.66 17.11 22.60
CA GLU A 20 25.17 16.18 21.59
C GLU A 20 26.66 16.42 21.25
N CYS A 21 27.09 17.68 21.17
CA CYS A 21 28.43 18.03 20.66
C CYS A 21 29.23 18.98 21.58
N GLY A 22 28.70 19.32 22.76
CA GLY A 22 29.36 20.19 23.74
C GLY A 22 29.49 21.66 23.33
N THR A 23 29.07 22.02 22.12
CA THR A 23 29.27 23.37 21.56
C THR A 23 28.30 24.38 22.17
N LYS A 24 28.75 25.62 22.41
CA LYS A 24 27.89 26.68 22.95
C LYS A 24 26.72 26.97 21.99
N LEU A 25 25.50 26.98 22.54
CA LEU A 25 24.29 27.24 21.76
C LEU A 25 24.20 28.72 21.38
N GLY A 26 23.72 28.97 20.16
CA GLY A 26 23.49 30.32 19.65
C GLY A 26 22.25 30.99 20.28
N PRO A 27 21.82 32.15 19.74
CA PRO A 27 20.63 32.83 20.21
C PRO A 27 19.38 31.95 20.10
N ALA A 28 18.36 32.27 20.90
CA ALA A 28 17.06 31.62 20.81
C ALA A 28 16.50 31.78 19.39
N LEU A 29 15.92 30.70 18.86
CA LEU A 29 15.17 30.74 17.60
C LEU A 29 14.05 31.77 17.73
N THR A 30 13.79 32.48 16.64
CA THR A 30 12.64 33.38 16.54
C THR A 30 11.34 32.58 16.62
N GLU A 31 10.25 33.23 17.04
CA GLU A 31 8.95 32.57 17.17
C GLU A 31 8.48 31.99 15.81
N GLU A 32 8.79 32.67 14.70
CA GLU A 32 8.50 32.19 13.35
C GLU A 32 9.26 30.91 13.00
N GLU A 33 10.55 30.83 13.33
CA GLU A 33 11.37 29.63 13.10
C GLU A 33 10.90 28.46 13.96
N VAL A 34 10.53 28.72 15.23
CA VAL A 34 9.96 27.70 16.12
C VAL A 34 8.66 27.16 15.56
N GLN A 35 7.77 28.03 15.07
CA GLN A 35 6.50 27.60 14.48
C GLN A 35 6.71 26.81 13.19
N HIS A 36 7.61 27.24 12.30
CA HIS A 36 7.94 26.51 11.08
C HIS A 36 8.47 25.11 11.40
N LEU A 37 9.35 25.01 12.40
CA LEU A 37 9.98 23.76 12.78
C LEU A 37 9.00 22.80 13.46
N LYS A 38 8.10 23.33 14.31
CA LYS A 38 6.97 22.56 14.86
C LYS A 38 6.06 22.04 13.76
N LYS A 39 5.67 22.88 12.80
CA LYS A 39 4.84 22.46 11.65
C LYS A 39 5.50 21.34 10.85
N ALA A 40 6.79 21.47 10.52
CA ALA A 40 7.53 20.45 9.80
C ALA A 40 7.65 19.13 10.58
N PHE A 41 7.83 19.21 11.90
CA PHE A 41 7.82 18.02 12.76
C PHE A 41 6.46 17.34 12.80
N LEU A 42 5.40 18.13 12.98
CA LEU A 42 4.02 17.64 13.00
C LEU A 42 3.66 16.97 11.67
N GLU A 43 4.03 17.59 10.55
CA GLU A 43 3.80 17.03 9.21
C GLU A 43 4.59 15.73 8.97
N ARG A 44 5.79 15.60 9.52
CA ARG A 44 6.54 14.33 9.47
C ARG A 44 5.91 13.28 10.38
N ALA A 45 5.51 13.66 11.59
CA ALA A 45 4.87 12.77 12.55
C ALA A 45 3.56 12.22 11.98
N THR A 46 2.71 13.08 11.41
CA THR A 46 1.46 12.66 10.76
C THR A 46 1.72 11.77 9.54
N LYS A 47 2.74 12.05 8.72
CA LYS A 47 3.13 11.15 7.60
C LYS A 47 3.63 9.78 8.06
N VAL A 48 4.28 9.71 9.22
CA VAL A 48 4.75 8.43 9.79
C VAL A 48 3.56 7.67 10.38
N GLU A 49 2.68 8.37 11.11
CA GLU A 49 1.45 7.82 11.66
C GLU A 49 0.51 7.30 10.55
N GLU A 50 0.34 8.04 9.46
CA GLU A 50 -0.46 7.64 8.31
C GLU A 50 0.13 6.41 7.60
N LYS A 51 1.47 6.27 7.56
CA LYS A 51 2.13 5.07 7.03
C LYS A 51 2.07 3.87 7.98
N ALA A 52 1.92 4.13 9.28
CA ALA A 52 1.69 3.13 10.30
C ALA A 52 0.21 2.70 10.38
N ASP A 53 -0.71 3.44 9.72
CA ASP A 53 -2.10 3.02 9.57
C ASP A 53 -2.14 1.69 8.79
N PHE A 54 -2.79 0.70 9.41
CA PHE A 54 -3.04 -0.63 8.86
C PHE A 54 -3.69 -0.59 7.47
N PHE A 55 -4.45 0.47 7.16
CA PHE A 55 -5.11 0.64 5.88
C PHE A 55 -4.35 1.51 4.87
N TYR A 56 -3.07 1.80 5.13
CA TYR A 56 -2.23 2.57 4.22
C TYR A 56 -2.05 1.86 2.87
N VAL A 57 -2.39 2.56 1.79
CA VAL A 57 -2.20 2.11 0.41
C VAL A 57 -0.92 2.73 -0.15
N SER A 58 0.10 1.91 -0.34
CA SER A 58 1.38 2.38 -0.86
C SER A 58 1.30 2.76 -2.34
N LYS A 59 2.31 3.47 -2.86
CA LYS A 59 2.41 3.74 -4.31
C LYS A 59 2.53 2.44 -5.11
N GLN A 60 3.24 1.45 -4.57
CA GLN A 60 3.39 0.13 -5.19
C GLN A 60 2.04 -0.59 -5.29
N ASP A 61 1.23 -0.56 -4.22
CA ASP A 61 -0.13 -1.12 -4.22
C ASP A 61 -0.99 -0.52 -5.35
N LYS A 62 -0.91 0.81 -5.56
CA LYS A 62 -1.61 1.49 -6.66
C LYS A 62 -1.13 1.01 -8.03
N ILE A 63 0.18 0.87 -8.21
CA ILE A 63 0.76 0.36 -9.47
C ILE A 63 0.29 -1.07 -9.74
N VAL A 64 0.34 -1.96 -8.73
CA VAL A 64 -0.13 -3.35 -8.86
C VAL A 64 -1.61 -3.40 -9.27
N SER A 65 -2.46 -2.58 -8.65
CA SER A 65 -3.87 -2.49 -9.01
C SER A 65 -4.08 -2.04 -10.46
N VAL A 66 -3.35 -1.00 -10.91
CA VAL A 66 -3.40 -0.56 -12.32
C VAL A 66 -2.94 -1.67 -13.26
N LEU A 67 -1.84 -2.37 -12.96
CA LEU A 67 -1.34 -3.46 -13.78
C LEU A 67 -2.34 -4.62 -13.87
N LEU A 68 -3.02 -4.96 -12.77
CA LEU A 68 -4.09 -5.97 -12.76
C LEU A 68 -5.24 -5.55 -13.69
N LEU A 69 -5.70 -4.30 -13.62
CA LEU A 69 -6.75 -3.78 -14.50
C LEU A 69 -6.33 -3.74 -15.97
N CYS A 70 -5.09 -3.36 -16.27
CA CYS A 70 -4.53 -3.45 -17.61
C CYS A 70 -4.54 -4.90 -18.11
N GLY A 71 -4.18 -5.87 -17.26
CA GLY A 71 -4.25 -7.29 -17.58
C GLY A 71 -5.67 -7.76 -17.92
N VAL A 72 -6.69 -7.29 -17.17
CA VAL A 72 -8.10 -7.56 -17.46
C VAL A 72 -8.49 -7.03 -18.84
N VAL A 73 -8.12 -5.78 -19.15
CA VAL A 73 -8.40 -5.17 -20.47
C VAL A 73 -7.72 -5.97 -21.58
N MET A 74 -6.47 -6.38 -21.40
CA MET A 74 -5.75 -7.21 -22.38
C MET A 74 -6.41 -8.59 -22.58
N HIS A 75 -6.84 -9.25 -21.51
CA HIS A 75 -7.59 -10.50 -21.62
C HIS A 75 -8.92 -10.34 -22.35
N MET A 76 -9.63 -9.23 -22.14
CA MET A 76 -10.86 -8.91 -22.88
C MET A 76 -10.59 -8.67 -24.36
N LEU A 77 -9.54 -7.93 -24.70
CA LEU A 77 -9.14 -7.70 -26.09
C LEU A 77 -8.82 -9.03 -26.79
N LEU A 78 -8.07 -9.92 -26.14
CA LEU A 78 -7.78 -11.25 -26.67
C LEU A 78 -9.04 -12.10 -26.84
N LEU A 79 -9.97 -12.08 -25.88
CA LEU A 79 -11.26 -12.79 -26.05
C LEU A 79 -12.05 -12.27 -27.26
N TYR A 80 -11.99 -10.97 -27.52
CA TYR A 80 -12.66 -10.37 -28.67
C TYR A 80 -12.01 -10.81 -30.00
N THR A 81 -10.68 -10.84 -30.08
CA THR A 81 -9.95 -11.18 -31.31
C THR A 81 -9.95 -12.69 -31.62
N ILE A 82 -10.00 -13.56 -30.60
CA ILE A 82 -9.79 -15.02 -30.72
C ILE A 82 -11.12 -15.80 -30.61
N LYS A 83 -12.27 -15.15 -30.81
CA LYS A 83 -13.60 -15.69 -30.50
C LYS A 83 -13.90 -17.08 -31.10
N GLN A 84 -13.20 -17.48 -32.17
CA GLN A 84 -13.40 -18.74 -32.89
C GLN A 84 -12.47 -19.90 -32.48
N VAL A 85 -11.34 -19.66 -31.81
CA VAL A 85 -10.34 -20.70 -31.53
C VAL A 85 -10.52 -21.33 -30.14
N GLU A 86 -11.17 -20.63 -29.21
CA GLU A 86 -11.25 -21.06 -27.82
C GLU A 86 -12.45 -21.98 -27.53
N THR A 87 -12.18 -23.10 -26.85
CA THR A 87 -13.24 -23.97 -26.31
C THR A 87 -14.03 -23.26 -25.21
N GLU A 88 -15.24 -23.75 -24.92
CA GLU A 88 -16.12 -23.16 -23.90
C GLU A 88 -15.48 -23.18 -22.50
N ASN A 89 -14.86 -24.31 -22.13
CA ASN A 89 -14.15 -24.46 -20.85
C ASN A 89 -12.99 -23.47 -20.71
N TYR A 90 -12.27 -23.21 -21.81
CA TYR A 90 -11.17 -22.27 -21.82
C TYR A 90 -11.65 -20.82 -21.61
N ARG A 91 -12.73 -20.43 -22.29
CA ARG A 91 -13.36 -19.11 -22.10
C ARG A 91 -13.83 -18.89 -20.68
N LEU A 92 -14.44 -19.90 -20.05
CA LEU A 92 -14.86 -19.83 -18.64
C LEU A 92 -13.66 -19.58 -17.72
N LEU A 93 -12.53 -20.27 -17.94
CA LEU A 93 -11.31 -20.06 -17.17
C LEU A 93 -10.80 -18.61 -17.30
N VAL A 94 -10.80 -18.06 -18.52
CA VAL A 94 -10.42 -16.65 -18.76
C VAL A 94 -11.34 -15.70 -17.97
N TYR A 95 -12.66 -15.92 -17.99
CA TYR A 95 -13.60 -15.10 -17.23
C TYR A 95 -13.34 -15.16 -15.72
N ILE A 96 -13.07 -16.35 -15.17
CA ILE A 96 -12.72 -16.54 -13.77
C ILE A 96 -11.46 -15.74 -13.42
N ILE A 97 -10.41 -15.83 -14.24
CA ILE A 97 -9.16 -15.09 -14.02
C ILE A 97 -9.40 -13.58 -14.07
N MET A 98 -10.17 -13.07 -15.03
CA MET A 98 -10.48 -11.64 -15.10
C MET A 98 -11.27 -11.13 -13.89
N ILE A 99 -12.26 -11.89 -13.43
CA ILE A 99 -13.03 -11.56 -12.22
C ILE A 99 -12.06 -11.53 -11.02
N TRP A 100 -11.24 -12.56 -10.87
CA TRP A 100 -10.27 -12.65 -9.78
C TRP A 100 -9.28 -11.49 -9.78
N MET A 101 -8.69 -11.14 -10.92
CA MET A 101 -7.80 -9.98 -11.06
C MET A 101 -8.50 -8.66 -10.71
N THR A 102 -9.77 -8.51 -11.08
CA THR A 102 -10.57 -7.31 -10.77
C THR A 102 -10.83 -7.20 -9.27
N VAL A 103 -11.20 -8.32 -8.63
CA VAL A 103 -11.42 -8.39 -7.18
C VAL A 103 -10.13 -8.03 -6.43
N GLU A 104 -8.98 -8.57 -6.85
CA GLU A 104 -7.70 -8.24 -6.23
C GLU A 104 -7.27 -6.79 -6.46
N ALA A 105 -7.48 -6.25 -7.66
CA ALA A 105 -7.22 -4.84 -7.94
C ALA A 105 -8.03 -3.91 -7.01
N PHE A 106 -9.31 -4.25 -6.77
CA PHE A 106 -10.17 -3.52 -5.85
C PHE A 106 -9.74 -3.69 -4.39
N ASN A 107 -9.44 -4.93 -3.98
CA ASN A 107 -9.01 -5.24 -2.61
C ASN A 107 -7.76 -4.48 -2.22
N VAL A 108 -6.79 -4.33 -3.14
CA VAL A 108 -5.53 -3.60 -2.90
C VAL A 108 -5.79 -2.11 -2.65
N VAL A 109 -6.66 -1.47 -3.44
CA VAL A 109 -6.93 -0.03 -3.36
C VAL A 109 -7.92 0.33 -2.25
N ASN A 110 -8.81 -0.59 -1.87
CA ASN A 110 -9.86 -0.35 -0.88
C ASN A 110 -9.76 -1.28 0.34
N PRO A 111 -8.63 -1.28 1.08
CA PRO A 111 -8.44 -2.16 2.24
C PRO A 111 -9.55 -2.04 3.28
N LYS A 112 -10.07 -0.82 3.49
CA LYS A 112 -11.13 -0.55 4.47
C LYS A 112 -12.43 -1.27 4.13
N ILE A 113 -12.75 -1.40 2.85
CA ILE A 113 -13.96 -2.10 2.39
C ILE A 113 -13.77 -3.61 2.56
N THR A 114 -12.64 -4.14 2.10
CA THR A 114 -12.29 -5.56 2.28
C THR A 114 -12.31 -5.95 3.76
N TRP A 115 -11.78 -5.09 4.63
CA TRP A 115 -11.80 -5.31 6.07
C TRP A 115 -13.20 -5.28 6.65
N LYS A 116 -14.07 -4.34 6.25
CA LYS A 116 -15.48 -4.34 6.67
C LYS A 116 -16.20 -5.62 6.25
N ILE A 117 -15.97 -6.10 5.03
CA ILE A 117 -16.53 -7.38 4.55
C ILE A 117 -15.99 -8.55 5.38
N TYR A 118 -14.70 -8.54 5.67
CA TYR A 118 -14.08 -9.53 6.56
C TYR A 118 -14.74 -9.50 7.94
N GLN A 119 -14.86 -8.33 8.58
CA GLN A 119 -15.52 -8.16 9.87
C GLN A 119 -16.98 -8.63 9.87
N MET A 120 -17.75 -8.40 8.80
CA MET A 120 -19.11 -8.95 8.68
C MET A 120 -19.16 -10.48 8.73
N ARG A 121 -18.08 -11.16 8.32
CA ARG A 121 -17.96 -12.61 8.43
C ARG A 121 -17.70 -13.06 9.89
N PHE A 122 -17.04 -12.23 10.69
CA PHE A 122 -16.67 -12.51 12.08
C PHE A 122 -17.61 -11.87 13.11
N SER A 123 -18.56 -11.02 12.71
CA SER A 123 -19.54 -10.39 13.61
C SER A 123 -20.46 -11.39 14.34
N LEU A 124 -20.36 -12.68 14.02
CA LEU A 124 -21.02 -13.78 14.71
C LEU A 124 -20.18 -14.39 15.86
N LYS A 125 -18.96 -13.90 16.12
CA LYS A 125 -18.10 -14.36 17.22
C LYS A 125 -17.49 -13.19 18.00
N PRO A 126 -17.43 -13.25 19.35
CA PRO A 126 -16.80 -12.22 20.15
C PRO A 126 -15.27 -12.20 19.91
N THR A 127 -14.76 -11.04 19.51
CA THR A 127 -13.34 -10.77 19.22
C THR A 127 -12.46 -10.88 20.47
N GLU A 128 -11.57 -11.88 20.51
CA GLU A 128 -10.48 -11.98 21.50
C GLU A 128 -9.24 -11.17 21.05
N PRO A 129 -8.36 -10.73 21.97
CA PRO A 129 -7.15 -9.95 21.65
C PRO A 129 -6.15 -10.64 20.70
N LYS A 130 -6.22 -11.98 20.55
CA LYS A 130 -5.46 -12.71 19.51
C LYS A 130 -5.87 -12.34 18.08
N GLU A 131 -7.06 -11.77 17.88
CA GLU A 131 -7.57 -11.41 16.56
C GLU A 131 -6.92 -10.15 16.00
N LEU A 132 -6.32 -9.29 16.84
CA LEU A 132 -5.61 -8.09 16.38
C LEU A 132 -4.34 -8.45 15.60
N HIS A 133 -3.61 -9.47 16.03
CA HIS A 133 -2.39 -9.94 15.34
C HIS A 133 -2.72 -10.66 14.02
N ALA A 134 -3.88 -11.32 13.95
CA ALA A 134 -4.39 -11.93 12.72
C ALA A 134 -4.73 -10.89 11.65
N ALA A 135 -5.16 -9.68 12.05
CA ALA A 135 -5.44 -8.59 11.12
C ALA A 135 -4.17 -8.11 10.40
N GLU A 136 -3.04 -8.01 11.10
CA GLU A 136 -1.74 -7.64 10.54
C GLU A 136 -1.26 -8.67 9.50
N ILE A 137 -1.36 -9.95 9.84
CA ILE A 137 -1.01 -11.06 8.93
C ILE A 137 -1.92 -11.04 7.70
N ALA A 138 -3.22 -10.84 7.87
CA ALA A 138 -4.18 -10.79 6.76
C ALA A 138 -3.88 -9.65 5.78
N LEU A 139 -3.42 -8.49 6.27
CA LEU A 139 -3.05 -7.34 5.44
C LEU A 139 -1.75 -7.55 4.64
N HIS A 140 -0.74 -8.16 5.26
CA HIS A 140 0.49 -8.56 4.54
C HIS A 140 0.20 -9.65 3.51
N LEU A 141 -0.62 -10.63 3.88
CA LEU A 141 -1.05 -11.71 3.00
C LEU A 141 -1.81 -11.16 1.78
N ARG A 142 -2.67 -10.15 1.96
CA ARG A 142 -3.37 -9.47 0.86
C ARG A 142 -2.41 -8.94 -0.20
N ARG A 143 -1.34 -8.24 0.19
CA ARG A 143 -0.34 -7.74 -0.77
C ARG A 143 0.32 -8.90 -1.51
N GLY A 144 0.69 -9.96 -0.78
CA GLY A 144 1.24 -11.19 -1.37
C GLY A 144 0.29 -11.81 -2.41
N ILE A 145 -0.99 -11.96 -2.08
CA ILE A 145 -2.01 -12.51 -2.98
C ILE A 145 -2.14 -11.67 -4.25
N ALA A 146 -2.13 -10.35 -4.14
CA ALA A 146 -2.20 -9.47 -5.30
C ALA A 146 -0.98 -9.62 -6.24
N PHE A 147 0.24 -9.73 -5.68
CA PHE A 147 1.43 -10.01 -6.48
C PHE A 147 1.38 -11.38 -7.15
N VAL A 148 1.01 -12.43 -6.41
CA VAL A 148 0.85 -13.78 -6.98
C VAL A 148 -0.19 -13.77 -8.10
N THR A 149 -1.31 -13.08 -7.91
CA THR A 149 -2.36 -12.92 -8.90
C THR A 149 -1.84 -12.18 -10.15
N LEU A 150 -1.06 -11.11 -9.97
CA LEU A 150 -0.46 -10.38 -11.07
C LEU A 150 0.49 -11.26 -11.89
N PHE A 151 1.36 -12.03 -11.24
CA PHE A 151 2.29 -12.91 -11.94
C PHE A 151 1.59 -14.09 -12.62
N ALA A 152 0.61 -14.71 -11.95
CA ALA A 152 -0.16 -15.82 -12.51
C ALA A 152 -1.02 -15.37 -13.71
N GLY A 153 -1.77 -14.27 -13.55
CA GLY A 153 -2.58 -13.68 -14.61
C GLY A 153 -1.73 -13.19 -15.78
N GLY A 154 -0.62 -12.49 -15.50
CA GLY A 154 0.34 -12.06 -16.52
C GLY A 154 0.99 -13.22 -17.28
N SER A 155 1.39 -14.29 -16.59
CA SER A 155 1.94 -15.48 -17.24
C SER A 155 0.90 -16.17 -18.12
N PHE A 156 -0.35 -16.25 -17.66
CA PHE A 156 -1.45 -16.79 -18.45
C PHE A 156 -1.76 -15.93 -19.68
N LEU A 157 -1.66 -14.60 -19.56
CA LEU A 157 -1.78 -13.67 -20.70
C LEU A 157 -0.69 -13.92 -21.74
N ILE A 158 0.57 -14.04 -21.31
CA ILE A 158 1.70 -14.33 -22.21
C ILE A 158 1.46 -15.67 -22.91
N PHE A 159 1.06 -16.71 -22.18
CA PHE A 159 0.72 -18.01 -22.75
C PHE A 159 -0.37 -17.91 -23.83
N ARG A 160 -1.44 -17.13 -23.58
CA ARG A 160 -2.50 -16.87 -24.57
C ARG A 160 -1.97 -16.20 -25.83
N VAL A 161 -1.12 -15.20 -25.68
CA VAL A 161 -0.50 -14.50 -26.81
C VAL A 161 0.39 -15.44 -27.60
N LEU A 162 1.21 -16.28 -26.95
CA LEU A 162 2.07 -17.23 -27.64
C LEU A 162 1.28 -18.30 -28.40
N HIS A 163 0.18 -18.80 -27.81
CA HIS A 163 -0.71 -19.76 -28.46
C HIS A 163 -1.40 -19.18 -29.71
N LEU A 164 -1.43 -17.86 -29.89
CA LEU A 164 -1.95 -17.29 -31.15
C LEU A 164 -1.02 -17.45 -32.34
N PHE A 165 0.27 -17.62 -32.10
CA PHE A 165 1.30 -17.69 -33.14
C PHE A 165 1.72 -19.12 -33.49
N ILE A 166 1.18 -20.12 -32.78
CA ILE A 166 1.42 -21.55 -33.00
C ILE A 166 0.13 -22.16 -33.58
#